data_AF-A0A096B2U8-F1
#
_entry.id   AF-A0A096B2U8-F1
#
_cell.length_a   1.000
_cell.length_b   1.000
_cell.length_c   1.000
_cell.angle_alpha   90.00
_cell.angle_beta   90.00
_cell.angle_gamma   90.00
#
_symmetry.space_group_name_H-M   'P 1'
#
loop_
_entity.id
_entity.type
_entity.pdbx_description
1 polymer ?
#
loop_
_entity_poly.entity_id
_entity_poly.type
_entity_poly.pdbx_seq_one_letter_code
_entity_poly.pdbx_strand_id
1 'polypeptide(L)'
;MALQDKKIMPPPWLAHREIERYSIGWRMGSGEDYIDRFGDWLDALSSEERTEYRTLFPEPVTWKGWWDDEDKIEVLEHGDFWVDAWQPEGQPKYTHQWLQQEFSMGRKRELYLFWGHQPAEGGQLTKSCLSQWWMEDFWSIADTYLCMEQYMMAAKAELFGDGEIRDQILKCSDPRQIKALGRKVRGFDQRVWDRFKYAIVLGGNWCKFSQNRDLREFLLSTGDSVLVEASPYDSIWGIRLSSSSPGAQDPMKWRGQNLLGFALMEVRDELRRVTQNEMLCDWSTVWQK
;
A
#
# COMPACT_ATOMS: atom_id res chain seq x y z
N MET A 1 26.59 17.91 6.66
CA MET A 1 25.59 17.55 5.63
C MET A 1 25.64 18.65 4.60
N ALA A 2 25.78 18.33 3.32
CA ALA A 2 25.82 19.34 2.25
C ALA A 2 24.52 20.16 2.18
N LEU A 3 23.40 19.57 2.59
CA LEU A 3 22.07 20.20 2.64
C LEU A 3 21.76 20.96 3.94
N GLN A 4 22.70 21.09 4.89
CA GLN A 4 22.41 21.57 6.25
C GLN A 4 21.77 22.98 6.32
N ASP A 5 22.12 23.87 5.40
CA ASP A 5 21.62 25.26 5.36
C ASP A 5 20.55 25.47 4.27
N LYS A 6 20.06 24.40 3.64
CA LYS A 6 19.06 24.47 2.57
C LYS A 6 17.65 24.27 3.12
N LYS A 7 16.69 24.97 2.51
CA LYS A 7 15.27 24.62 2.62
C LYS A 7 15.03 23.43 1.71
N ILE A 8 14.92 22.25 2.33
CA ILE A 8 14.76 20.98 1.62
C ILE A 8 13.30 20.86 1.14
N MET A 9 13.08 20.84 -0.18
CA MET A 9 11.75 20.54 -0.70
C MET A 9 11.46 19.04 -0.55
N PRO A 10 10.24 18.63 -0.14
CA PRO A 10 9.90 17.22 -0.13
C PRO A 10 9.93 16.63 -1.56
N PRO A 11 10.31 15.37 -1.76
CA PRO A 11 10.20 14.76 -3.07
C PRO A 11 8.73 14.66 -3.48
N PRO A 12 8.42 14.57 -4.79
CA PRO A 12 7.05 14.58 -5.29
C PRO A 12 6.12 13.55 -4.63
N TRP A 13 6.60 12.33 -4.38
CA TRP A 13 5.85 11.25 -3.73
C TRP A 13 5.57 11.46 -2.23
N LEU A 14 6.23 12.41 -1.57
CA LEU A 14 5.90 12.82 -0.20
C LEU A 14 4.99 14.06 -0.20
N ALA A 15 5.21 14.98 -1.15
CA ALA A 15 4.47 16.23 -1.27
C ALA A 15 3.01 15.99 -1.72
N HIS A 16 2.81 15.15 -2.74
CA HIS A 16 1.50 14.79 -3.30
C HIS A 16 1.38 13.27 -3.36
N ARG A 17 0.94 12.68 -2.25
CA ARG A 17 0.83 11.22 -2.09
C ARG A 17 -0.32 10.63 -2.90
N GLU A 18 -1.26 11.48 -3.28
CA GLU A 18 -2.41 11.20 -4.12
C GLU A 18 -2.10 11.27 -5.61
N ILE A 19 -0.98 11.88 -6.02
CA ILE A 19 -0.62 11.99 -7.44
C ILE A 19 0.44 10.93 -7.78
N GLU A 20 0.00 9.82 -8.38
CA GLU A 20 0.89 8.76 -8.87
C GLU A 20 1.89 9.28 -9.92
N ARG A 21 3.06 8.64 -10.06
CA ARG A 21 4.20 9.10 -10.89
C ARG A 21 3.82 9.56 -12.29
N TYR A 22 2.96 8.79 -12.97
CA TYR A 22 2.58 9.05 -14.35
C TYR A 22 1.21 9.72 -14.50
N SER A 23 0.62 10.15 -13.38
CA SER A 23 -0.65 10.86 -13.41
C SER A 23 -0.54 12.16 -14.22
N ILE A 24 -1.58 12.45 -15.00
CA ILE A 24 -1.71 13.74 -15.69
C ILE A 24 -1.78 14.92 -14.69
N GLY A 25 -2.03 14.64 -13.40
CA GLY A 25 -2.03 15.63 -12.33
C GLY A 25 -0.72 16.41 -12.17
N TRP A 26 0.41 15.85 -12.63
CA TRP A 26 1.71 16.53 -12.67
C TRP A 26 1.87 17.50 -13.85
N ARG A 27 1.00 17.44 -14.86
CA ARG A 27 1.09 18.26 -16.09
C ARG A 27 -0.08 19.19 -16.31
N MET A 28 -1.24 18.84 -15.74
CA MET A 28 -2.52 19.53 -15.97
C MET A 28 -3.37 19.56 -14.69
N GLY A 29 -2.75 19.40 -13.51
CA GLY A 29 -3.45 19.26 -12.25
C GLY A 29 -2.78 20.00 -11.10
N SER A 30 -3.17 19.67 -9.87
CA SER A 30 -2.70 20.37 -8.67
C SER A 30 -1.21 20.19 -8.37
N GLY A 31 -0.53 19.25 -9.02
CA GLY A 31 0.90 18.99 -8.84
C GLY A 31 1.81 19.72 -9.83
N GLU A 32 1.27 20.36 -10.87
CA GLU A 32 2.05 21.00 -11.95
C GLU A 32 2.99 22.10 -11.43
N ASP A 33 2.45 23.08 -10.72
CA ASP A 33 3.27 24.14 -10.11
C ASP A 33 4.34 23.59 -9.16
N TYR A 34 4.01 22.53 -8.41
CA TYR A 34 4.93 21.91 -7.46
C TYR A 34 6.10 21.23 -8.18
N ILE A 35 5.83 20.42 -9.21
CA ILE A 35 6.88 19.65 -9.88
C ILE A 35 7.85 20.55 -10.63
N ASP A 36 7.36 21.68 -11.19
CA ASP A 36 8.20 22.68 -11.86
C ASP A 36 9.14 23.36 -10.85
N ARG A 37 8.59 23.88 -9.74
CA ARG A 37 9.40 24.50 -8.68
C ARG A 37 10.38 23.52 -8.04
N PHE A 38 9.95 22.27 -7.86
CA PHE A 38 10.80 21.21 -7.35
C PHE A 38 11.97 20.94 -8.31
N GLY A 39 11.71 20.90 -9.62
CA GLY A 39 12.71 20.75 -10.67
C GLY A 39 13.76 21.87 -10.62
N ASP A 40 13.32 23.12 -10.62
CA ASP A 40 14.20 24.29 -10.52
C ASP A 40 15.07 24.25 -9.26
N TRP A 41 14.47 23.89 -8.12
CA TRP A 41 15.18 23.76 -6.85
C TRP A 41 16.22 22.64 -6.88
N LEU A 42 15.86 21.47 -7.40
CA LEU A 42 16.75 20.33 -7.55
C LEU A 42 17.91 20.67 -8.49
N ASP A 43 17.64 21.42 -9.56
CA ASP A 43 18.64 21.84 -10.53
C ASP A 43 19.63 22.88 -9.97
N ALA A 44 19.21 23.69 -9.01
CA ALA A 44 20.09 24.62 -8.30
C ALA A 44 21.05 23.94 -7.31
N LEU A 45 20.86 22.65 -6.99
CA LEU A 45 21.76 21.89 -6.12
C LEU A 45 23.03 21.44 -6.86
N SER A 46 24.15 21.48 -6.16
CA SER A 46 25.41 20.87 -6.58
C SER A 46 25.31 19.34 -6.65
N SER A 47 26.24 18.69 -7.36
CA SER A 47 26.26 17.23 -7.50
C SER A 47 26.35 16.49 -6.15
N GLU A 48 27.07 17.06 -5.16
CA GLU A 48 27.18 16.50 -3.82
C GLU A 48 25.85 16.61 -3.06
N GLU A 49 25.20 17.79 -3.09
CA GLU A 49 23.89 18.02 -2.49
C GLU A 49 22.81 17.12 -3.11
N ARG A 50 22.80 16.94 -4.45
CA ARG A 50 21.87 16.01 -5.13
C ARG A 50 22.09 14.57 -4.69
N THR A 51 23.34 14.15 -4.54
CA THR A 51 23.67 12.78 -4.07
C THR A 51 23.20 12.55 -2.64
N GLU A 52 23.42 13.53 -1.76
CA GLU A 52 22.91 13.49 -0.39
C GLU A 52 21.37 13.49 -0.38
N TYR A 53 20.72 14.31 -1.20
CA TYR A 53 19.25 14.35 -1.31
C TYR A 53 18.67 12.99 -1.71
N ARG A 54 19.20 12.37 -2.76
CA ARG A 54 18.77 11.03 -3.22
C ARG A 54 18.95 9.97 -2.12
N THR A 55 19.96 10.11 -1.27
CA THR A 55 20.21 9.19 -0.15
C THR A 55 19.21 9.40 0.99
N LEU A 56 18.87 10.65 1.30
CA LEU A 56 17.88 11.00 2.33
C LEU A 56 16.45 10.64 1.90
N PHE A 57 16.14 10.79 0.62
CA PHE A 57 14.82 10.61 0.05
C PHE A 57 14.86 9.55 -1.05
N PRO A 58 14.93 8.27 -0.68
CA PRO A 58 14.97 7.22 -1.66
C PRO A 58 13.58 7.05 -2.31
N GLU A 59 13.56 6.68 -3.59
CA GLU A 59 12.32 6.47 -4.36
C GLU A 59 11.48 5.39 -3.68
N PRO A 60 10.15 5.56 -3.57
CA PRO A 60 9.27 4.42 -3.30
C PRO A 60 9.30 3.43 -4.46
N VAL A 61 8.91 2.18 -4.21
CA VAL A 61 8.85 1.12 -5.22
C VAL A 61 8.07 1.58 -6.46
N THR A 62 6.91 2.23 -6.26
CA THR A 62 6.05 2.75 -7.33
C THR A 62 6.66 3.92 -8.13
N TRP A 63 7.84 4.42 -7.74
CA TRP A 63 8.59 5.47 -8.43
C TRP A 63 9.99 5.02 -8.88
N LYS A 64 10.25 3.71 -8.86
CA LYS A 64 11.57 3.16 -9.13
C LYS A 64 12.12 3.58 -10.49
N GLY A 65 13.32 4.17 -10.50
CA GLY A 65 14.01 4.70 -11.68
C GLY A 65 13.71 6.17 -11.98
N TRP A 66 12.89 6.85 -11.19
CA TRP A 66 12.56 8.27 -11.41
C TRP A 66 13.78 9.19 -11.44
N TRP A 67 14.78 8.96 -10.58
CA TRP A 67 16.01 9.75 -10.53
C TRP A 67 16.88 9.65 -11.78
N ASP A 68 16.71 8.57 -12.54
CA ASP A 68 17.49 8.26 -13.75
C ASP A 68 16.65 8.42 -15.03
N ASP A 69 15.41 8.92 -14.91
CA ASP A 69 14.42 9.00 -15.99
C ASP A 69 14.18 7.64 -16.69
N GLU A 70 14.16 6.57 -15.88
CA GLU A 70 13.94 5.21 -16.33
C GLU A 70 12.69 4.60 -15.68
N ASP A 71 12.06 3.64 -16.36
CA ASP A 71 11.06 2.78 -15.75
C ASP A 71 11.68 1.44 -15.37
N LYS A 72 11.96 1.27 -14.08
CA LYS A 72 12.68 0.11 -13.52
C LYS A 72 11.77 -0.81 -12.70
N ILE A 73 10.47 -0.54 -12.62
CA ILE A 73 9.54 -1.42 -11.92
C ILE A 73 9.20 -2.63 -12.79
N GLU A 74 9.14 -3.79 -12.17
CA GLU A 74 8.59 -4.97 -12.82
C GLU A 74 7.06 -4.84 -12.82
N VAL A 75 6.41 -5.16 -13.92
CA VAL A 75 4.95 -5.15 -14.04
C VAL A 75 4.44 -6.55 -14.33
N LEU A 76 3.34 -6.93 -13.68
CA LEU A 76 2.57 -8.09 -14.08
C LEU A 76 1.54 -7.65 -15.11
N GLU A 77 1.45 -8.37 -16.23
CA GLU A 77 0.55 -8.03 -17.33
C GLU A 77 -0.38 -9.20 -17.68
N HIS A 78 -1.65 -8.89 -17.94
CA HIS A 78 -2.65 -9.82 -18.44
C HIS A 78 -3.65 -9.10 -19.35
N GLY A 79 -3.50 -9.26 -20.67
CA GLY A 79 -4.25 -8.47 -21.64
C GLY A 79 -3.88 -6.99 -21.50
N ASP A 80 -4.89 -6.13 -21.29
CA ASP A 80 -4.70 -4.69 -21.08
C ASP A 80 -4.51 -4.33 -19.59
N PHE A 81 -4.65 -5.30 -18.68
CA PHE A 81 -4.46 -5.08 -17.25
C PHE A 81 -2.98 -5.20 -16.90
N TRP A 82 -2.49 -4.26 -16.10
CA TRP A 82 -1.16 -4.32 -15.51
C TRP A 82 -1.19 -3.88 -14.04
N VAL A 83 -0.22 -4.37 -13.27
CA VAL A 83 -0.01 -3.96 -11.87
C VAL A 83 1.47 -4.05 -11.51
N ASP A 84 1.94 -3.08 -10.74
CA ASP A 84 3.30 -3.01 -10.20
C ASP A 84 3.64 -4.24 -9.34
N ALA A 85 4.72 -4.94 -9.70
CA ALA A 85 5.31 -6.01 -8.91
C ALA A 85 6.42 -5.45 -8.01
N TRP A 86 6.16 -5.44 -6.70
CA TRP A 86 7.12 -4.94 -5.70
C TRP A 86 8.28 -5.91 -5.44
N GLN A 87 8.04 -7.20 -5.68
CA GLN A 87 9.02 -8.27 -5.64
C GLN A 87 8.95 -9.03 -6.97
N PRO A 88 10.00 -9.80 -7.33
CA PRO A 88 9.98 -10.60 -8.54
C PRO A 88 8.73 -11.45 -8.68
N GLU A 89 8.13 -11.44 -9.87
CA GLU A 89 6.89 -12.12 -10.22
C GLU A 89 5.66 -11.75 -9.35
N GLY A 90 5.71 -10.62 -8.63
CA GLY A 90 4.66 -10.14 -7.74
C GLY A 90 4.47 -10.99 -6.48
N GLN A 91 5.49 -11.77 -6.10
CA GLN A 91 5.43 -12.63 -4.92
C GLN A 91 5.47 -11.84 -3.60
N PRO A 92 4.91 -12.36 -2.51
CA PRO A 92 5.07 -11.76 -1.19
C PRO A 92 6.52 -11.80 -0.69
N LYS A 93 7.03 -10.69 -0.15
CA LYS A 93 8.26 -10.64 0.65
C LYS A 93 8.14 -11.48 1.92
N TYR A 94 6.97 -11.46 2.55
CA TYR A 94 6.66 -12.24 3.75
C TYR A 94 5.62 -13.32 3.45
N THR A 95 5.87 -14.53 3.94
CA THR A 95 4.97 -15.67 3.74
C THR A 95 4.72 -16.43 5.04
N HIS A 96 3.68 -17.24 5.06
CA HIS A 96 3.41 -18.14 6.18
C HIS A 96 4.58 -19.11 6.41
N GLN A 97 5.17 -19.63 5.33
CA GLN A 97 6.34 -20.50 5.38
C GLN A 97 7.55 -19.78 6.00
N TRP A 98 7.82 -18.54 5.61
CA TRP A 98 8.88 -17.73 6.23
C TRP A 98 8.66 -17.60 7.75
N LEU A 99 7.44 -17.27 8.17
CA LEU A 99 7.12 -17.10 9.59
C LEU A 99 7.28 -18.42 10.38
N GLN A 100 6.88 -19.54 9.80
CA GLN A 100 7.09 -20.86 10.39
C GLN A 100 8.59 -21.16 10.57
N GLN A 101 9.42 -20.81 9.59
CA GLN A 101 10.88 -20.96 9.69
C GLN A 101 11.46 -20.08 10.80
N GLU A 102 11.06 -18.80 10.89
CA GLU A 102 11.48 -17.89 11.97
C GLU A 102 11.20 -18.50 13.36
N PHE A 103 9.99 -19.01 13.57
CA PHE A 103 9.58 -19.64 14.84
C PHE A 103 10.34 -20.94 15.12
N SER A 104 10.55 -21.78 14.10
CA SER A 104 11.32 -23.02 14.23
C SER A 104 12.78 -22.78 14.61
N MET A 105 13.34 -21.63 14.19
CA MET A 105 14.68 -21.18 14.56
C MET A 105 14.73 -20.49 15.93
N GLY A 106 13.61 -20.43 16.67
CA GLY A 106 13.53 -19.79 17.97
C GLY A 106 13.58 -18.25 17.93
N ARG A 107 13.43 -17.63 16.76
CA ARG A 107 13.36 -16.17 16.63
C ARG A 107 12.03 -15.70 17.21
N LYS A 108 12.10 -14.86 18.25
CA LYS A 108 10.90 -14.28 18.85
C LYS A 108 10.36 -13.18 17.93
N ARG A 109 9.12 -13.34 17.46
CA ARG A 109 8.36 -12.33 16.74
C ARG A 109 7.08 -12.05 17.53
N GLU A 110 6.81 -10.78 17.79
CA GLU A 110 5.53 -10.37 18.37
C GLU A 110 4.44 -10.48 17.30
N LEU A 111 3.31 -11.10 17.62
CA LEU A 111 2.18 -11.24 16.71
C LEU A 111 1.09 -10.24 17.11
N TYR A 112 0.77 -9.33 16.20
CA TYR A 112 -0.27 -8.33 16.38
C TYR A 112 -1.56 -8.78 15.69
N LEU A 113 -2.44 -9.41 16.46
CA LEU A 113 -3.70 -9.98 15.97
C LEU A 113 -4.79 -8.91 15.79
N PHE A 114 -5.28 -8.74 14.56
CA PHE A 114 -6.39 -7.84 14.23
C PHE A 114 -7.51 -8.59 13.52
N TRP A 115 -8.75 -8.16 13.75
CA TRP A 115 -9.95 -8.64 13.07
C TRP A 115 -11.11 -7.69 13.35
N GLY A 116 -12.04 -7.57 12.40
CA GLY A 116 -13.13 -6.60 12.44
C GLY A 116 -12.75 -5.25 11.84
N HIS A 117 -13.74 -4.41 11.57
CA HIS A 117 -13.60 -3.17 10.78
C HIS A 117 -14.34 -1.98 11.41
N GLN A 118 -14.97 -2.15 12.57
CA GLN A 118 -15.76 -1.11 13.20
C GLN A 118 -14.84 -0.13 13.96
N PRO A 119 -15.08 1.19 13.88
CA PRO A 119 -14.42 2.17 14.74
C PRO A 119 -14.70 1.89 16.22
N ALA A 120 -13.81 2.35 17.10
CA ALA A 120 -14.11 2.39 18.52
C ALA A 120 -15.25 3.39 18.81
N GLU A 121 -15.95 3.17 19.92
CA GLU A 121 -16.82 4.20 20.49
C GLU A 121 -16.00 5.48 20.74
N GLY A 122 -16.39 6.58 20.10
CA GLY A 122 -15.66 7.85 20.15
C GLY A 122 -14.72 8.12 18.97
N GLY A 123 -14.68 7.25 17.94
CA GLY A 123 -13.97 7.52 16.69
C GLY A 123 -12.45 7.33 16.74
N GLN A 124 -11.91 6.84 17.86
CA GLN A 124 -10.49 6.53 17.97
C GLN A 124 -10.10 5.38 17.02
N LEU A 125 -8.98 5.54 16.32
CA LEU A 125 -8.40 4.47 15.53
C LEU A 125 -7.99 3.30 16.42
N THR A 126 -8.36 2.10 15.99
CA THR A 126 -7.92 0.86 16.60
C THR A 126 -7.39 -0.08 15.53
N LYS A 127 -6.94 -1.27 15.92
CA LYS A 127 -6.49 -2.31 15.00
C LYS A 127 -7.50 -2.70 13.92
N SER A 128 -8.78 -2.36 14.07
CA SER A 128 -9.78 -2.55 13.02
C SER A 128 -9.51 -1.74 11.75
N CYS A 129 -8.71 -0.67 11.82
CA CYS A 129 -8.33 0.12 10.65
C CYS A 129 -7.42 -0.62 9.65
N LEU A 130 -6.76 -1.69 10.10
CA LEU A 130 -5.97 -2.59 9.26
C LEU A 130 -6.86 -3.48 8.36
N SER A 131 -8.16 -3.56 8.64
CA SER A 131 -9.09 -4.34 7.83
C SER A 131 -9.31 -3.71 6.45
N GLN A 132 -9.51 -4.56 5.44
CA GLN A 132 -9.87 -4.11 4.09
C GLN A 132 -11.27 -3.48 4.01
N TRP A 133 -12.10 -3.69 5.04
CA TRP A 133 -13.45 -3.15 5.14
C TRP A 133 -13.51 -1.84 5.95
N TRP A 134 -12.37 -1.37 6.47
CA TRP A 134 -12.31 -0.05 7.10
C TRP A 134 -12.56 1.03 6.05
N MET A 135 -13.57 1.85 6.30
CA MET A 135 -14.00 2.95 5.43
C MET A 135 -13.08 4.15 5.63
N GLU A 136 -12.26 4.41 4.63
CA GLU A 136 -11.39 5.57 4.50
C GLU A 136 -11.08 5.71 3.03
N ASP A 137 -11.33 6.89 2.47
CA ASP A 137 -11.15 7.10 1.04
C ASP A 137 -9.68 7.22 0.66
N PHE A 138 -9.38 6.79 -0.55
CA PHE A 138 -8.09 6.98 -1.19
C PHE A 138 -8.26 6.95 -2.70
N TRP A 139 -7.33 7.59 -3.39
CA TRP A 139 -7.31 7.67 -4.84
C TRP A 139 -6.30 6.69 -5.43
N SER A 140 -6.62 6.10 -6.58
CA SER A 140 -5.63 5.40 -7.40
C SER A 140 -6.01 5.46 -8.88
N ILE A 141 -5.02 5.74 -9.73
CA ILE A 141 -5.08 5.86 -11.19
C ILE A 141 -6.09 6.89 -11.73
N ALA A 142 -7.37 6.64 -11.55
CA ALA A 142 -8.47 7.47 -12.05
C ALA A 142 -9.69 7.50 -11.13
N ASP A 143 -9.75 6.63 -10.12
CA ASP A 143 -10.93 6.40 -9.29
C ASP A 143 -10.63 6.66 -7.81
N THR A 144 -11.63 7.15 -7.09
CA THR A 144 -11.65 7.19 -5.62
C THR A 144 -12.34 5.95 -5.08
N TYR A 145 -11.70 5.29 -4.12
CA TYR A 145 -12.21 4.09 -3.45
C TYR A 145 -12.52 4.41 -2.00
N LEU A 146 -13.67 3.94 -1.51
CA LEU A 146 -14.12 4.17 -0.13
C LEU A 146 -13.51 3.20 0.88
N CYS A 147 -13.01 2.06 0.39
CA CYS A 147 -12.30 1.06 1.17
C CYS A 147 -11.51 0.12 0.24
N MET A 148 -10.64 -0.69 0.85
CA MET A 148 -9.82 -1.64 0.10
C MET A 148 -10.60 -2.79 -0.54
N GLU A 149 -11.73 -3.23 0.04
CA GLU A 149 -12.58 -4.25 -0.60
C GLU A 149 -13.13 -3.74 -1.93
N GLN A 150 -13.49 -2.45 -2.03
CA GLN A 150 -13.94 -1.82 -3.27
C GLN A 150 -12.84 -1.83 -4.32
N TYR A 151 -11.64 -1.37 -3.95
CA TYR A 151 -10.47 -1.38 -4.82
C TYR A 151 -10.14 -2.80 -5.32
N MET A 152 -10.00 -3.76 -4.41
CA MET A 152 -9.63 -5.14 -4.75
C MET A 152 -10.66 -5.78 -5.70
N MET A 153 -11.95 -5.57 -5.47
CA MET A 153 -12.99 -6.14 -6.34
C MET A 153 -13.10 -5.41 -7.69
N ALA A 154 -12.88 -4.09 -7.74
CA ALA A 154 -12.85 -3.33 -8.99
C ALA A 154 -11.66 -3.76 -9.86
N ALA A 155 -10.45 -3.85 -9.28
CA ALA A 155 -9.27 -4.34 -9.96
C ALA A 155 -9.43 -5.79 -10.43
N LYS A 156 -10.10 -6.63 -9.62
CA LYS A 156 -10.46 -7.99 -10.04
C LYS A 156 -11.37 -7.99 -11.29
N ALA A 157 -12.40 -7.14 -11.30
CA ALA A 157 -13.29 -7.04 -12.45
C ALA A 157 -12.54 -6.55 -13.69
N GLU A 158 -11.64 -5.58 -13.54
CA GLU A 158 -10.78 -5.05 -14.59
C GLU A 158 -9.82 -6.10 -15.16
N LEU A 159 -9.14 -6.86 -14.30
CA LEU A 159 -8.24 -7.96 -14.66
C LEU A 159 -8.92 -9.00 -15.57
N PHE A 160 -10.22 -9.23 -15.40
CA PHE A 160 -11.00 -10.17 -16.20
C PHE A 160 -11.88 -9.48 -17.27
N GLY A 161 -11.67 -8.19 -17.53
CA GLY A 161 -12.38 -7.43 -18.57
C GLY A 161 -13.87 -7.21 -18.31
N ASP A 162 -14.32 -7.31 -17.06
CA ASP A 162 -15.73 -7.17 -16.67
C ASP A 162 -16.08 -5.73 -16.25
N GLY A 163 -16.13 -4.82 -17.23
CA GLY A 163 -16.46 -3.40 -17.01
C GLY A 163 -17.83 -3.18 -16.35
N GLU A 164 -18.84 -4.00 -16.66
CA GLU A 164 -20.18 -3.85 -16.07
C GLU A 164 -20.19 -4.15 -14.56
N ILE A 165 -19.43 -5.16 -14.11
CA ILE A 165 -19.29 -5.46 -12.67
C ILE A 165 -18.40 -4.42 -11.99
N ARG A 166 -17.33 -3.96 -12.66
CA ARG A 166 -16.47 -2.87 -12.17
C ARG A 166 -17.29 -1.61 -11.87
N ASP A 167 -18.13 -1.19 -12.82
CA ASP A 167 -19.00 -0.01 -12.66
C ASP A 167 -19.98 -0.14 -11.50
N GLN A 168 -20.55 -1.34 -11.29
CA GLN A 168 -21.43 -1.61 -10.16
C GLN A 168 -20.68 -1.55 -8.83
N ILE A 169 -19.44 -2.05 -8.78
CA ILE A 169 -18.59 -2.00 -7.60
C ILE A 169 -18.24 -0.56 -7.23
N LEU A 170 -17.83 0.27 -8.21
CA LEU A 170 -17.48 1.67 -7.97
C LEU A 170 -18.67 2.51 -7.47
N LYS A 171 -19.90 2.15 -7.85
CA LYS A 171 -21.13 2.80 -7.38
C LYS A 171 -21.64 2.28 -6.03
N CYS A 172 -21.04 1.21 -5.49
CA CYS A 172 -21.48 0.57 -4.26
C CYS A 172 -20.63 1.02 -3.06
N SER A 173 -21.26 1.36 -1.94
CA SER A 173 -20.58 1.79 -0.71
C SER A 173 -20.63 0.78 0.43
N ASP A 174 -21.34 -0.35 0.27
CA ASP A 174 -21.44 -1.41 1.28
C ASP A 174 -20.41 -2.52 0.98
N PRO A 175 -19.38 -2.71 1.83
CA PRO A 175 -18.35 -3.74 1.64
C PRO A 175 -18.91 -5.15 1.44
N ARG A 176 -20.05 -5.47 2.08
CA ARG A 176 -20.68 -6.78 1.94
C ARG A 176 -21.25 -6.99 0.53
N GLN A 177 -21.86 -5.95 -0.03
CA GLN A 177 -22.40 -5.97 -1.39
C GLN A 177 -21.28 -5.94 -2.44
N ILE A 178 -20.26 -5.12 -2.24
CA ILE A 178 -19.04 -5.09 -3.05
C ILE A 178 -18.44 -6.50 -3.16
N LYS A 179 -18.22 -7.18 -2.02
CA LYS A 179 -17.70 -8.55 -2.00
C LYS A 179 -18.62 -9.53 -2.74
N ALA A 180 -19.93 -9.32 -2.69
CA ALA A 180 -20.90 -10.14 -3.42
C ALA A 180 -20.83 -9.89 -4.93
N LEU A 181 -20.62 -8.65 -5.37
CA LEU A 181 -20.40 -8.30 -6.78
C LEU A 181 -19.09 -8.89 -7.32
N GLY A 182 -18.00 -8.82 -6.55
CA GLY A 182 -16.72 -9.39 -6.94
C GLY A 182 -16.70 -10.92 -7.08
N ARG A 183 -17.69 -11.62 -6.51
CA ARG A 183 -17.94 -13.06 -6.76
C ARG A 183 -18.66 -13.33 -8.09
N LYS A 184 -19.25 -12.31 -8.71
CA LYS A 184 -19.99 -12.39 -9.99
C LYS A 184 -19.16 -11.98 -11.21
N VAL A 185 -17.90 -11.58 -11.01
CA VAL A 185 -16.97 -11.23 -12.11
C VAL A 185 -16.92 -12.37 -13.13
N ARG A 186 -17.25 -12.04 -14.37
CA ARG A 186 -17.22 -12.97 -15.51
C ARG A 186 -15.78 -13.22 -15.94
N GLY A 187 -15.54 -14.34 -16.61
CA GLY A 187 -14.20 -14.70 -17.10
C GLY A 187 -13.18 -15.02 -15.99
N PHE A 188 -13.62 -15.13 -14.73
CA PHE A 188 -12.73 -15.40 -13.61
C PHE A 188 -11.93 -16.69 -13.79
N ASP A 189 -10.61 -16.56 -13.80
CA ASP A 189 -9.66 -17.66 -13.73
C ASP A 189 -8.87 -17.60 -12.41
N GLN A 190 -8.91 -18.69 -11.66
CA GLN A 190 -8.27 -18.75 -10.34
C GLN A 190 -6.75 -18.65 -10.42
N ARG A 191 -6.10 -19.19 -11.45
CA ARG A 191 -4.64 -19.16 -11.60
C ARG A 191 -4.15 -17.76 -11.94
N VAL A 192 -4.88 -17.08 -12.83
CA VAL A 192 -4.64 -15.67 -13.12
C VAL A 192 -4.85 -14.85 -11.85
N TRP A 193 -5.96 -15.02 -11.13
CA TRP A 193 -6.18 -14.30 -9.88
C TRP A 193 -5.09 -14.56 -8.84
N ASP A 194 -4.64 -15.81 -8.68
CA ASP A 194 -3.59 -16.17 -7.73
C ASP A 194 -2.25 -15.49 -8.02
N ARG A 195 -1.94 -15.24 -9.29
CA ARG A 195 -0.75 -14.50 -9.72
C ARG A 195 -0.84 -12.99 -9.42
N PHE A 196 -2.03 -12.40 -9.51
CA PHE A 196 -2.19 -10.93 -9.46
C PHE A 196 -2.70 -10.39 -8.12
N LYS A 197 -3.50 -11.17 -7.38
CA LYS A 197 -4.23 -10.69 -6.19
C LYS A 197 -3.34 -10.04 -5.13
N TYR A 198 -2.12 -10.53 -4.96
CA TYR A 198 -1.20 -10.01 -3.95
C TYR A 198 -0.70 -8.63 -4.33
N ALA A 199 -0.16 -8.48 -5.55
CA ALA A 199 0.30 -7.20 -6.08
C ALA A 199 -0.81 -6.14 -6.07
N ILE A 200 -2.03 -6.52 -6.47
CA ILE A 200 -3.21 -5.64 -6.39
C ILE A 200 -3.44 -5.16 -4.95
N VAL A 201 -3.59 -6.07 -4.00
CA VAL A 201 -3.87 -5.69 -2.60
C VAL A 201 -2.72 -4.90 -1.99
N LEU A 202 -1.47 -5.21 -2.34
CA LEU A 202 -0.30 -4.48 -1.90
C LEU A 202 -0.31 -3.03 -2.40
N GLY A 203 -0.52 -2.82 -3.69
CA GLY A 203 -0.62 -1.49 -4.31
C GLY A 203 -1.77 -0.66 -3.75
N GLY A 204 -2.96 -1.24 -3.58
CA GLY A 204 -4.08 -0.52 -2.98
C GLY A 204 -3.83 -0.14 -1.51
N ASN A 205 -3.26 -1.05 -0.70
CA ASN A 205 -2.91 -0.70 0.68
C ASN A 205 -1.81 0.37 0.73
N TRP A 206 -0.86 0.37 -0.22
CA TRP A 206 0.07 1.48 -0.37
C TRP A 206 -0.65 2.80 -0.62
N CYS A 207 -1.57 2.88 -1.57
CA CYS A 207 -2.34 4.11 -1.82
C CYS A 207 -3.12 4.54 -0.55
N LYS A 208 -3.87 3.62 0.06
CA LYS A 208 -4.63 3.89 1.28
C LYS A 208 -3.77 4.43 2.42
N PHE A 209 -2.71 3.72 2.79
CA PHE A 209 -1.90 4.07 3.97
C PHE A 209 -0.88 5.18 3.70
N SER A 210 -0.47 5.41 2.45
CA SER A 210 0.39 6.57 2.15
C SER A 210 -0.41 7.87 2.23
N GLN A 211 -1.61 7.90 1.64
CA GLN A 211 -2.46 9.10 1.56
C GLN A 211 -3.10 9.48 2.91
N ASN A 212 -3.46 8.49 3.73
CA ASN A 212 -4.12 8.73 5.01
C ASN A 212 -3.12 8.77 6.18
N ARG A 213 -2.80 9.97 6.67
CA ARG A 213 -1.77 10.18 7.71
C ARG A 213 -2.04 9.39 9.00
N ASP A 214 -3.25 9.44 9.54
CA ASP A 214 -3.52 8.76 10.81
C ASP A 214 -3.44 7.23 10.68
N LEU A 215 -3.86 6.69 9.53
CA LEU A 215 -3.69 5.27 9.21
C LEU A 215 -2.21 4.90 9.04
N ARG A 216 -1.43 5.76 8.38
CA ARG A 216 0.02 5.60 8.25
C ARG A 216 0.70 5.48 9.60
N GLU A 217 0.44 6.45 10.48
CA GLU A 217 1.04 6.48 11.81
C GLU A 217 0.61 5.27 12.63
N PHE A 218 -0.65 4.84 12.51
CA PHE A 218 -1.11 3.61 13.15
C PHE A 218 -0.32 2.39 12.63
N LEU A 219 -0.15 2.24 11.32
CA LEU A 219 0.58 1.13 10.73
C LEU A 219 2.06 1.14 11.14
N LEU A 220 2.71 2.30 11.12
CA LEU A 220 4.10 2.47 11.58
C LEU A 220 4.24 2.14 13.08
N SER A 221 3.25 2.50 13.90
CA SER A 221 3.24 2.25 15.35
C SER A 221 3.27 0.76 15.71
N THR A 222 2.90 -0.12 14.78
CA THR A 222 2.99 -1.59 14.97
C THR A 222 4.43 -2.12 15.04
N GLY A 223 5.42 -1.25 14.80
CA GLY A 223 6.84 -1.57 14.97
C GLY A 223 7.27 -2.72 14.06
N ASP A 224 7.93 -3.72 14.64
CA ASP A 224 8.37 -4.92 13.92
C ASP A 224 7.48 -6.13 14.16
N SER A 225 6.28 -5.91 14.71
CA SER A 225 5.29 -6.98 14.90
C SER A 225 4.86 -7.59 13.58
N VAL A 226 4.60 -8.89 13.59
CA VAL A 226 3.94 -9.58 12.47
C VAL A 226 2.45 -9.29 12.57
N LEU A 227 1.89 -8.66 11.54
CA LEU A 227 0.46 -8.35 11.51
C LEU A 227 -0.31 -9.60 11.11
N VAL A 228 -1.39 -9.90 11.83
CA VAL A 228 -2.15 -11.14 11.65
C VAL A 228 -3.64 -10.87 11.55
N GLU A 229 -4.22 -11.10 10.39
CA GLU A 229 -5.67 -11.05 10.16
C GLU A 229 -6.29 -12.33 10.77
N ALA A 230 -6.74 -12.21 12.01
CA ALA A 230 -7.33 -13.27 12.83
C ALA A 230 -8.80 -13.56 12.46
N SER A 231 -9.05 -13.66 11.16
CA SER A 231 -10.35 -14.05 10.61
C SER A 231 -10.54 -15.57 10.71
N PRO A 232 -11.61 -16.07 11.38
CA PRO A 232 -11.86 -17.50 11.50
C PRO A 232 -12.37 -18.14 10.20
N TYR A 233 -12.74 -17.34 9.20
CA TYR A 233 -13.39 -17.80 7.97
C TYR A 233 -12.50 -17.68 6.73
N ASP A 234 -11.49 -16.81 6.76
CA ASP A 234 -10.62 -16.54 5.62
C ASP A 234 -9.35 -17.39 5.69
N SER A 235 -9.07 -18.12 4.61
CA SER A 235 -7.88 -18.98 4.48
C SER A 235 -6.81 -18.40 3.55
N ILE A 236 -7.10 -17.29 2.87
CA ILE A 236 -6.17 -16.62 1.96
C ILE A 236 -5.62 -15.37 2.67
N TRP A 237 -6.50 -14.44 3.02
CA TRP A 237 -6.09 -13.17 3.61
C TRP A 237 -5.89 -13.27 5.13
N GLY A 238 -6.56 -14.23 5.79
CA GLY A 238 -6.45 -14.49 7.22
C GLY A 238 -5.88 -15.87 7.57
N ILE A 239 -5.90 -16.19 8.88
CA ILE A 239 -5.30 -17.42 9.44
C ILE A 239 -6.29 -18.56 9.72
N ARG A 240 -7.59 -18.34 9.47
CA ARG A 240 -8.68 -19.28 9.77
C ARG A 240 -8.79 -19.63 11.26
N LEU A 241 -8.46 -18.68 12.14
CA LEU A 241 -8.59 -18.76 13.59
C LEU A 241 -9.02 -17.40 14.13
N SER A 242 -9.89 -17.37 15.14
CA SER A 242 -10.23 -16.14 15.86
C SER A 242 -9.05 -15.65 16.70
N SER A 243 -9.00 -14.36 16.99
CA SER A 243 -7.96 -13.77 17.85
C SER A 243 -7.95 -14.32 19.28
N SER A 244 -9.06 -14.91 19.74
CA SER A 244 -9.20 -15.56 21.03
C SER A 244 -8.71 -17.02 21.05
N SER A 245 -8.44 -17.62 19.89
CA SER A 245 -7.93 -18.98 19.82
C SER A 245 -6.49 -19.04 20.30
N PRO A 246 -6.12 -19.97 21.21
CA PRO A 246 -4.72 -20.17 21.60
C PRO A 246 -3.82 -20.49 20.41
N GLY A 247 -4.36 -21.08 19.33
CA GLY A 247 -3.63 -21.35 18.10
C GLY A 247 -3.33 -20.11 17.25
N ALA A 248 -3.99 -18.97 17.49
CA ALA A 248 -3.73 -17.75 16.73
C ALA A 248 -2.32 -17.20 17.01
N GLN A 249 -1.77 -17.48 18.19
CA GLN A 249 -0.40 -17.08 18.59
C GLN A 249 0.68 -18.07 18.13
N ASP A 250 0.31 -19.09 17.36
CA ASP A 250 1.21 -20.17 16.93
C ASP A 250 1.10 -20.37 15.42
N PRO A 251 2.03 -19.82 14.63
CA PRO A 251 2.02 -19.95 13.17
C PRO A 251 1.99 -21.39 12.67
N MET A 252 2.44 -22.38 13.46
CA MET A 252 2.37 -23.79 13.07
C MET A 252 0.93 -24.34 13.07
N LYS A 253 -0.01 -23.67 13.75
CA LYS A 253 -1.41 -24.08 13.85
C LYS A 253 -2.34 -23.37 12.88
N TRP A 254 -1.85 -22.34 12.19
CA TRP A 254 -2.64 -21.58 11.23
C TRP A 254 -3.01 -22.47 10.04
N ARG A 255 -4.24 -22.28 9.55
CA ARG A 255 -4.77 -23.00 8.37
C ARG A 255 -5.07 -22.07 7.21
N GLY A 256 -4.64 -20.81 7.32
CA GLY A 256 -4.75 -19.79 6.30
C GLY A 256 -3.42 -19.07 6.09
N GLN A 257 -3.30 -18.36 4.98
CA GLN A 257 -2.03 -17.83 4.48
C GLN A 257 -1.66 -16.46 5.06
N ASN A 258 -2.58 -15.76 5.74
CA ASN A 258 -2.35 -14.42 6.30
C ASN A 258 -1.81 -13.38 5.29
N LEU A 259 -2.19 -13.48 4.01
CA LEU A 259 -1.61 -12.60 2.97
C LEU A 259 -1.82 -11.11 3.26
N LEU A 260 -2.90 -10.74 3.96
CA LEU A 260 -3.16 -9.32 4.24
C LEU A 260 -2.16 -8.77 5.25
N GLY A 261 -1.92 -9.52 6.33
CA GLY A 261 -0.93 -9.13 7.33
C GLY A 261 0.45 -8.91 6.72
N PHE A 262 0.84 -9.79 5.80
CA PHE A 262 2.10 -9.68 5.06
C PHE A 262 2.14 -8.49 4.10
N ALA A 263 1.06 -8.22 3.35
CA ALA A 263 0.98 -7.05 2.49
C ALA A 263 1.09 -5.74 3.29
N LEU A 264 0.41 -5.65 4.44
CA LEU A 264 0.50 -4.49 5.34
C LEU A 264 1.91 -4.31 5.92
N MET A 265 2.62 -5.41 6.22
CA MET A 265 4.01 -5.35 6.67
C MET A 265 4.94 -4.82 5.56
N GLU A 266 4.75 -5.22 4.31
CA GLU A 266 5.52 -4.68 3.19
C GLU A 266 5.25 -3.19 2.97
N VAL A 267 3.98 -2.77 3.02
CA VAL A 267 3.61 -1.35 2.97
C VAL A 267 4.25 -0.58 4.13
N ARG A 268 4.23 -1.13 5.36
CA ARG A 268 4.86 -0.53 6.54
C ARG A 268 6.36 -0.34 6.35
N ASP A 269 7.06 -1.38 5.87
CA ASP A 269 8.51 -1.33 5.63
C ASP A 269 8.84 -0.22 4.65
N GLU A 270 8.04 -0.11 3.59
CA GLU A 270 8.24 0.86 2.52
C GLU A 270 7.94 2.28 2.98
N LEU A 271 6.82 2.49 3.68
CA LEU A 271 6.48 3.78 4.31
C LEU A 271 7.61 4.21 5.24
N ARG A 272 8.06 3.33 6.13
CA ARG A 272 9.17 3.63 7.06
C ARG A 272 10.42 4.07 6.31
N ARG A 273 10.75 3.41 5.19
CA ARG A 273 11.93 3.73 4.39
C ARG A 273 11.82 5.11 3.74
N VAL A 274 10.69 5.42 3.10
CA VAL A 274 10.57 6.67 2.33
C VAL A 274 10.19 7.88 3.17
N THR A 275 9.61 7.69 4.36
CA THR A 275 9.23 8.80 5.26
C THR A 275 10.26 9.05 6.36
N GLN A 276 11.34 8.27 6.43
CA GLN A 276 12.35 8.37 7.49
C GLN A 276 12.87 9.80 7.72
N ASN A 277 13.04 10.56 6.63
CA ASN A 277 13.62 11.89 6.65
C ASN A 277 12.59 13.00 6.34
N GLU A 278 11.29 12.69 6.38
CA GLU A 278 10.24 13.64 5.98
C GLU A 278 10.17 14.90 6.88
N MET A 279 10.69 14.79 8.11
CA MET A 279 10.80 15.91 9.06
C MET A 279 11.92 16.90 8.71
N LEU A 280 12.83 16.55 7.81
CA LEU A 280 13.87 17.46 7.31
C LEU A 280 13.33 18.44 6.26
N CYS A 281 12.17 18.14 5.68
CA CYS A 281 11.58 18.94 4.61
C CYS A 281 10.95 20.24 5.14
N ASP A 282 11.11 21.32 4.38
CA ASP A 282 10.34 22.55 4.54
C ASP A 282 8.97 22.37 3.87
N TRP A 283 8.01 21.84 4.63
CA TRP A 283 6.64 21.61 4.16
C TRP A 283 5.88 22.88 3.75
N SER A 284 6.38 24.07 4.10
CA SER A 284 5.77 25.31 3.62
C SER A 284 5.90 25.46 2.10
N THR A 285 6.89 24.81 1.48
CA THR A 285 7.13 24.83 0.03
C THR A 285 6.07 24.09 -0.79
N VAL A 286 5.33 23.15 -0.18
CA VAL A 286 4.24 22.42 -0.87
C VAL A 286 3.05 23.35 -1.13
N TRP A 287 2.77 24.26 -0.21
CA TRP A 287 1.57 25.10 -0.24
C TRP A 287 1.82 26.53 -0.73
N GLN A 288 3.07 26.84 -1.08
CA GLN A 288 3.42 28.10 -1.73
C GLN A 288 2.73 28.15 -3.10
N LYS A 289 1.99 29.23 -3.32
CA LYS A 289 1.37 29.59 -4.59
C LYS A 289 2.11 30.78 -5.18
#